data_AF-A0AA38GYX9-F1
#
_entry.id   AF-A0AA38GYX9-F1
#
_cell.length_a   1.000
_cell.length_b   1.000
_cell.length_c   1.000
_cell.angle_alpha   90.00
_cell.angle_beta   90.00
_cell.angle_gamma   90.00
#
_symmetry.space_group_name_H-M   'P 1'
#
loop_
_entity.id
_entity.type
_entity.pdbx_description
1 polymer ?
#
loop_
_entity_poly.entity_id
_entity_poly.type
_entity_poly.pdbx_seq_one_letter_code
_entity_poly.pdbx_strand_id
1 'polypeptide(L)'
;LDLLMYKDGDLCALLTLLWIYFFAIDIVVTFFVAYIDEKSQLIVDNHKHIALRYISTWFIFDISSTIPFEAFSYLFTGKIGSGLAYCLLNMLRLWRLRRVKALFTRLEKDIRFNYFWVRCARLICVTLFAVHCAGCMYYLLADRYPNPNKTWIGSAIPDFRKKSFWVRY
;
A
#
# COMPACT_ATOMS: atom_id res chain seq x y z
N LEU A 1 -10.26 -26.49 -9.73
CA LEU A 1 -9.92 -25.07 -9.48
C LEU A 1 -10.21 -24.67 -8.03
N ASP A 2 -11.25 -25.21 -7.39
CA ASP A 2 -11.60 -24.86 -6.00
C ASP A 2 -10.54 -25.26 -4.95
N LEU A 3 -9.84 -26.38 -5.14
CA LEU A 3 -8.76 -26.81 -4.24
C LEU A 3 -7.46 -25.99 -4.38
N LEU A 4 -7.21 -25.38 -5.54
CA LEU A 4 -6.10 -24.44 -5.74
C LEU A 4 -6.48 -23.06 -5.20
N MET A 5 -7.71 -22.58 -5.45
CA MET A 5 -8.22 -21.33 -4.87
C MET A 5 -8.33 -21.39 -3.34
N TYR A 6 -8.62 -22.57 -2.76
CA TYR A 6 -8.62 -22.79 -1.30
C TYR A 6 -7.20 -22.72 -0.72
N LYS A 7 -6.22 -23.37 -1.38
CA LYS A 7 -4.82 -23.39 -0.95
C LYS A 7 -4.10 -22.05 -1.17
N ASP A 8 -4.44 -21.35 -2.25
CA ASP A 8 -4.00 -19.99 -2.55
C ASP A 8 -4.64 -18.98 -1.60
N GLY A 9 -5.91 -19.20 -1.22
CA GLY A 9 -6.63 -18.41 -0.22
C GLY A 9 -5.97 -18.51 1.16
N ASP A 10 -5.68 -19.72 1.62
CA ASP A 10 -5.01 -19.96 2.90
C ASP A 10 -3.57 -19.44 2.91
N LEU A 11 -2.81 -19.64 1.82
CA LEU A 11 -1.46 -19.08 1.70
C LEU A 11 -1.47 -17.55 1.70
N CYS A 12 -2.39 -16.93 0.94
CA CYS A 12 -2.53 -15.49 0.88
C CYS A 12 -2.97 -14.91 2.24
N ALA A 13 -3.83 -15.62 2.98
CA ALA A 13 -4.21 -15.27 4.34
C ALA A 13 -3.03 -15.36 5.30
N LEU A 14 -2.25 -16.45 5.27
CA LEU A 14 -1.04 -16.60 6.08
C LEU A 14 -0.01 -15.51 5.78
N LEU A 15 0.24 -15.23 4.50
CA LEU A 15 1.13 -14.14 4.08
C LEU A 15 0.63 -12.78 4.57
N THR A 16 -0.68 -12.53 4.52
CA THR A 16 -1.28 -11.29 5.02
C THR A 16 -1.11 -11.16 6.54
N LEU A 17 -1.28 -12.25 7.30
CA LEU A 17 -1.07 -12.27 8.75
C LEU A 17 0.39 -12.05 9.13
N LEU A 18 1.33 -12.71 8.45
CA LEU A 18 2.77 -12.51 8.63
C LEU A 18 3.16 -11.06 8.34
N TRP A 19 2.60 -10.49 7.28
CA TRP A 19 2.82 -9.09 6.92
C TRP A 19 2.29 -8.16 8.02
N ILE A 20 1.05 -8.34 8.49
CA ILE A 20 0.49 -7.53 9.58
C ILE A 20 1.36 -7.61 10.84
N TYR A 21 1.82 -8.82 11.21
CA TYR A 21 2.68 -9.04 12.36
C TYR A 21 4.02 -8.28 12.25
N PHE A 22 4.70 -8.39 11.10
CA PHE A 22 5.96 -7.68 10.86
C PHE A 22 5.78 -6.15 11.00
N PHE A 23 4.70 -5.61 10.45
CA PHE A 23 4.41 -4.17 10.56
C PHE A 23 4.01 -3.74 11.97
N ALA A 24 3.30 -4.58 12.71
CA ALA A 24 3.01 -4.30 14.11
C ALA A 24 4.29 -4.20 14.96
N ILE A 25 5.25 -5.11 14.74
CA ILE A 25 6.57 -5.04 15.40
C ILE A 25 7.28 -3.74 15.05
N ASP A 26 7.32 -3.37 13.77
CA ASP A 26 8.01 -2.15 13.34
C ASP A 26 7.41 -0.87 13.97
N ILE A 27 6.08 -0.81 14.12
CA ILE A 27 5.41 0.28 14.86
C ILE A 27 5.89 0.31 16.31
N VAL A 28 5.94 -0.84 16.99
CA VAL A 28 6.44 -0.94 18.38
C VAL A 28 7.90 -0.50 18.48
N VAL A 29 8.76 -0.96 17.57
CA VAL A 29 10.17 -0.56 17.53
C VAL A 29 10.31 0.95 17.32
N THR A 30 9.46 1.57 16.49
CA THR A 30 9.49 3.00 16.21
C THR A 30 9.27 3.86 17.47
N PHE A 31 8.56 3.36 18.48
CA PHE A 31 8.44 4.04 19.78
C PHE A 31 9.75 4.12 20.58
N PHE A 32 10.69 3.21 20.32
CA PHE A 32 11.99 3.13 21.00
C PHE A 32 13.13 3.75 20.19
N VAL A 33 12.88 4.17 18.94
CA VAL A 33 13.90 4.77 18.09
C VAL A 33 14.08 6.26 18.42
N ALA A 34 15.30 6.63 18.81
CA ALA A 34 15.69 8.02 19.02
C ALA A 34 15.60 8.83 17.72
N TYR A 35 15.18 10.09 17.82
CA TYR A 35 15.14 11.01 16.69
C TYR A 35 16.20 12.11 16.84
N ILE A 36 16.67 12.62 15.70
CA ILE A 36 17.52 13.80 15.64
C ILE A 36 16.61 15.01 15.57
N ASP A 37 16.71 15.92 16.53
CA ASP A 37 15.96 17.16 16.50
C ASP A 37 16.53 18.11 15.43
N GLU A 38 15.67 18.64 14.55
CA GLU A 38 16.12 19.47 13.43
C GLU A 38 16.73 20.80 13.89
N LYS A 39 16.27 21.33 15.04
CA LYS A 39 16.72 22.62 15.58
C LYS A 39 18.04 22.51 16.33
N SER A 40 18.15 21.53 17.22
CA SER A 40 19.36 21.35 18.04
C SER A 40 20.41 20.45 17.41
N GLN A 41 20.08 19.67 16.36
CA GLN A 41 20.92 18.62 15.76
C GLN A 41 21.45 17.59 16.79
N LEU A 42 20.86 17.56 17.99
CA LEU A 42 21.19 16.63 19.06
C LEU A 42 20.25 15.42 19.02
N ILE A 43 20.78 14.28 19.46
CA ILE A 43 20.02 13.05 19.62
C ILE A 43 19.21 13.18 20.91
N VAL A 44 17.88 13.13 20.80
CA VAL A 44 16.98 13.15 21.95
C VAL A 44 16.57 11.72 22.26
N ASP A 45 16.97 11.22 23.44
CA ASP A 45 16.70 9.85 23.93
C ASP A 45 15.50 9.75 24.89
N ASN A 46 14.84 10.88 25.16
CA ASN A 46 13.74 10.91 26.12
C ASN A 46 12.48 10.25 25.54
N HIS A 47 12.27 8.99 25.93
CA HIS A 47 11.16 8.12 25.52
C HIS A 47 9.77 8.78 25.60
N LYS A 48 9.50 9.63 26.60
CA LYS A 48 8.20 10.29 26.74
C LYS A 48 7.94 11.31 25.62
N HIS A 49 8.97 12.09 25.26
CA HIS A 49 8.88 13.06 24.17
C HIS A 49 8.79 12.37 22.81
N ILE A 50 9.52 11.26 22.63
CA ILE A 50 9.49 10.44 21.41
C ILE A 50 8.08 9.88 21.19
N ALA A 51 7.51 9.25 22.22
CA ALA A 51 6.18 8.63 22.13
C ALA A 51 5.08 9.67 21.84
N LEU A 52 5.06 10.81 22.55
CA LEU A 52 4.04 11.85 22.33
C LEU A 52 4.11 12.44 20.92
N ARG A 53 5.32 12.68 20.41
CA ARG A 53 5.52 13.17 19.04
C ARG A 53 5.03 12.15 18.01
N TYR A 54 5.38 10.87 18.19
CA TYR A 54 4.98 9.81 17.26
C TYR A 54 3.47 9.58 17.25
N ILE A 55 2.83 9.55 18.44
CA ILE A 55 1.37 9.39 18.60
C ILE A 55 0.62 10.52 17.89
N SER A 56 1.06 11.76 18.07
CA SER A 56 0.40 12.93 17.50
C SER A 56 0.54 13.03 15.97
N THR A 57 1.67 12.58 15.41
CA THR A 57 2.00 12.85 14.00
C THR A 57 1.71 11.68 13.06
N TRP A 58 2.08 10.46 13.44
CA TRP A 58 2.24 9.35 12.49
C TRP A 58 1.48 8.07 12.89
N PHE A 59 1.27 7.86 14.18
CA PHE A 59 0.69 6.63 14.73
C PHE A 59 -0.69 6.27 14.15
N ILE A 60 -1.59 7.23 14.02
CA ILE A 60 -2.96 6.99 13.50
C ILE A 60 -2.91 6.48 12.04
N PHE A 61 -2.02 7.04 11.22
CA PHE A 61 -1.86 6.64 9.83
C PHE A 61 -1.16 5.27 9.70
N ASP A 62 -0.18 4.99 10.56
CA ASP A 62 0.50 3.69 10.57
C ASP A 62 -0.44 2.57 11.02
N ILE A 63 -1.25 2.79 12.07
CA ILE A 63 -2.26 1.83 12.52
C ILE A 63 -3.33 1.60 11.46
N SER A 64 -3.92 2.67 10.92
CA SER A 64 -4.96 2.53 9.89
C SER A 64 -4.46 1.79 8.66
N SER A 65 -3.19 1.95 8.28
CA SER A 65 -2.59 1.18 7.18
C SER A 65 -2.35 -0.32 7.51
N THR A 66 -2.39 -0.69 8.79
CA THR A 66 -2.12 -2.06 9.28
C THR A 66 -3.38 -2.90 9.46
N ILE A 67 -4.54 -2.25 9.61
CA ILE A 67 -5.80 -2.94 9.85
C ILE A 67 -6.34 -3.55 8.53
N PRO A 68 -6.63 -4.86 8.48
CA PRO A 68 -7.27 -5.49 7.33
C PRO A 68 -8.78 -5.17 7.33
N PHE A 69 -9.15 -4.00 6.81
CA PHE A 69 -10.55 -3.54 6.79
C PHE A 69 -11.51 -4.49 6.07
N GLU A 70 -11.04 -5.22 5.05
CA GLU A 70 -11.85 -6.21 4.33
C GLU A 70 -12.23 -7.40 5.23
N ALA A 71 -11.26 -7.95 5.99
CA ALA A 71 -11.50 -9.04 6.93
C ALA A 71 -12.43 -8.59 8.09
N PHE A 72 -12.27 -7.35 8.56
CA PHE A 72 -13.13 -6.79 9.61
C PHE A 72 -14.59 -6.65 9.13
N SER A 73 -14.80 -6.23 7.88
CA SER A 73 -16.15 -6.12 7.30
C SER A 73 -16.85 -7.47 7.14
N TYR A 74 -16.08 -8.51 6.81
CA TYR A 74 -16.58 -9.87 6.69
C TYR A 74 -17.05 -10.41 8.05
N LEU A 75 -16.29 -10.14 9.12
CA LEU A 75 -16.63 -10.56 10.48
C LEU A 75 -17.86 -9.83 11.04
N PHE A 76 -18.04 -8.55 10.75
CA PHE A 76 -19.16 -7.75 11.29
C PHE A 76 -20.47 -7.89 10.52
N THR A 77 -20.42 -7.94 9.19
CA THR A 77 -21.62 -7.88 8.33
C THR A 77 -21.91 -9.21 7.63
N GLY A 78 -20.99 -10.19 7.69
CA GLY A 78 -21.13 -11.48 7.01
C GLY A 78 -21.15 -11.38 5.47
N LYS A 79 -20.90 -10.19 4.92
CA LYS A 79 -20.85 -9.89 3.49
C LYS A 79 -19.50 -9.28 3.16
N ILE A 80 -18.93 -9.67 2.02
CA ILE A 80 -17.74 -9.02 1.47
C ILE A 80 -18.14 -7.59 1.10
N GLY A 81 -17.58 -6.60 1.80
CA GLY A 81 -17.82 -5.19 1.53
C GLY A 81 -17.26 -4.78 0.16
N SER A 82 -17.98 -5.03 -0.92
CA SER A 82 -17.52 -4.78 -2.30
C SER A 82 -17.80 -3.35 -2.81
N GLY A 83 -17.83 -2.38 -1.90
CA GLY A 83 -18.13 -0.97 -2.17
C GLY A 83 -16.87 -0.11 -2.39
N LEU A 84 -17.04 1.02 -3.09
CA LEU A 84 -15.96 1.99 -3.35
C LEU A 84 -15.26 2.45 -2.06
N ALA A 85 -16.01 2.61 -0.97
CA ALA A 85 -15.48 2.98 0.34
C ALA A 85 -14.42 1.98 0.86
N TYR A 86 -14.65 0.68 0.71
CA TYR A 86 -13.69 -0.34 1.11
C TYR A 86 -12.44 -0.34 0.23
N CYS A 87 -12.61 -0.10 -1.07
CA CYS A 87 -11.48 0.09 -1.98
C CYS A 87 -10.60 1.29 -1.56
N LEU A 88 -11.23 2.41 -1.17
CA LEU A 88 -10.52 3.59 -0.68
C LEU A 88 -9.83 3.33 0.67
N LEU A 89 -10.46 2.60 1.59
CA LEU A 89 -9.82 2.19 2.85
C LEU A 89 -8.63 1.26 2.60
N ASN A 90 -8.73 0.36 1.61
CA ASN A 90 -7.61 -0.50 1.23
C ASN A 90 -6.44 0.32 0.63
N MET A 91 -6.74 1.44 -0.06
CA MET A 91 -5.72 2.38 -0.53
C MET A 91 -4.96 3.09 0.61
N LEU A 92 -5.44 3.08 1.86
CA LEU A 92 -4.66 3.58 3.00
C LEU A 92 -3.34 2.83 3.19
N ARG A 93 -3.24 1.59 2.69
CA ARG A 93 -1.98 0.83 2.65
C ARG A 93 -0.88 1.56 1.87
N LEU A 94 -1.24 2.40 0.89
CA LEU A 94 -0.29 3.21 0.11
C LEU A 94 0.43 4.25 0.97
N TRP A 95 -0.09 4.60 2.15
CA TRP A 95 0.60 5.48 3.11
C TRP A 95 2.03 5.01 3.40
N ARG A 96 2.24 3.69 3.42
CA ARG A 96 3.54 3.06 3.69
C ARG A 96 4.60 3.38 2.65
N LEU A 97 4.22 3.81 1.44
CA LEU A 97 5.16 4.29 0.40
C LEU A 97 6.00 5.48 0.87
N ARG A 98 5.59 6.19 1.93
CA ARG A 98 6.43 7.23 2.54
C ARG A 98 7.80 6.71 2.99
N ARG A 99 7.86 5.43 3.43
CA ARG A 99 9.11 4.79 3.88
C ARG A 99 10.05 4.59 2.71
N VAL A 100 9.50 4.19 1.56
CA VAL A 100 10.24 4.08 0.30
C VAL A 100 10.77 5.44 -0.14
N LYS A 101 9.95 6.50 -0.06
CA LYS A 101 10.40 7.88 -0.32
C LYS A 101 11.55 8.29 0.62
N ALA A 102 11.44 7.98 1.91
CA ALA A 102 12.49 8.26 2.89
C ALA A 102 13.78 7.50 2.58
N LEU A 103 13.69 6.22 2.18
CA LEU A 103 14.83 5.41 1.75
C LEU A 103 15.54 6.05 0.54
N PHE A 104 14.81 6.42 -0.51
CA PHE A 104 15.41 7.10 -1.66
C PHE A 104 16.08 8.43 -1.27
N THR A 105 15.48 9.19 -0.35
CA THR A 105 16.07 10.44 0.16
C THR A 105 17.38 10.18 0.93
N ARG A 106 17.48 9.05 1.63
CA ARG A 106 18.70 8.64 2.33
C ARG A 106 19.76 8.14 1.36
N LEU A 107 19.38 7.34 0.37
CA LEU A 107 20.29 6.85 -0.68
C LEU A 107 20.86 7.99 -1.53
N GLU A 108 20.04 9.01 -1.83
CA GLU A 108 20.48 10.20 -2.60
C GLU A 108 21.53 11.03 -1.82
N LYS A 109 21.55 10.94 -0.48
CA LYS A 109 22.53 11.61 0.39
C LYS A 109 23.75 10.74 0.72
N ASP A 110 23.74 9.44 0.40
CA ASP A 110 24.86 8.54 0.66
C ASP A 110 25.90 8.67 -0.45
N ILE A 111 27.11 9.09 -0.09
CA ILE A 111 28.24 9.31 -1.02
C ILE A 111 28.69 8.04 -1.74
N ARG A 112 28.33 6.85 -1.24
CA ARG A 112 28.72 5.57 -1.83
C ARG A 112 27.92 5.24 -3.10
N PHE A 113 26.74 5.85 -3.26
CA PHE A 113 25.90 5.64 -4.41
C PHE A 113 26.00 6.82 -5.37
N ASN A 114 26.04 6.50 -6.67
CA ASN A 114 26.03 7.55 -7.68
C ASN A 114 24.65 8.23 -7.71
N TYR A 115 24.66 9.53 -7.43
CA TYR A 115 23.49 10.41 -7.41
C TYR A 115 22.59 10.23 -8.64
N PHE A 116 23.18 10.16 -9.83
CA PHE A 116 22.43 10.06 -11.08
C PHE A 116 21.61 8.77 -11.15
N TRP A 117 22.22 7.63 -10.79
CA TRP A 117 21.56 6.33 -10.81
C TRP A 117 20.41 6.24 -9.79
N VAL A 118 20.61 6.76 -8.56
CA VAL A 118 19.56 6.80 -7.53
C VAL A 118 18.38 7.65 -7.99
N ARG A 119 18.65 8.80 -8.62
CA ARG A 119 17.61 9.69 -9.15
C ARG A 119 16.84 9.07 -10.31
N CYS A 120 17.53 8.38 -11.23
CA CYS A 120 16.90 7.64 -12.32
C CYS A 120 16.03 6.49 -11.80
N ALA A 121 16.54 5.69 -10.86
CA ALA A 121 15.79 4.60 -10.24
C ALA A 121 14.52 5.12 -9.55
N ARG A 122 14.63 6.20 -8.78
CA ARG A 122 13.49 6.87 -8.14
C ARG A 122 12.44 7.30 -9.17
N LEU A 123 12.85 7.90 -10.29
CA LEU A 123 11.95 8.34 -11.35
C LEU A 123 11.24 7.14 -12.01
N ILE A 124 11.98 6.09 -12.36
CA ILE A 124 11.42 4.87 -12.95
C ILE A 124 10.38 4.25 -12.01
N CYS A 125 10.70 4.08 -10.72
CA CYS A 125 9.76 3.53 -9.75
C CYS A 125 8.47 4.36 -9.65
N VAL A 126 8.58 5.70 -9.61
CA VAL A 126 7.42 6.59 -9.54
C VAL A 126 6.57 6.51 -10.81
N THR A 127 7.20 6.52 -11.98
CA THR A 127 6.50 6.44 -13.27
C THR A 127 5.79 5.10 -13.44
N LEU A 128 6.45 3.98 -13.14
CA LEU A 128 5.85 2.65 -13.20
C LEU A 128 4.65 2.55 -12.25
N PHE A 129 4.80 3.05 -11.02
CA PHE A 129 3.72 3.08 -10.04
C PHE A 129 2.54 3.93 -10.53
N ALA A 130 2.79 5.10 -11.12
CA ALA A 130 1.76 5.96 -11.67
C ALA A 130 1.00 5.31 -12.82
N VAL A 131 1.72 4.69 -13.77
CA VAL A 131 1.10 3.97 -14.90
C VAL A 131 0.27 2.79 -14.39
N HIS A 132 0.78 2.03 -13.42
CA HIS A 132 0.04 0.92 -12.82
C HIS A 132 -1.25 1.40 -12.15
N CYS A 133 -1.16 2.44 -11.31
CA CYS A 133 -2.33 3.00 -10.61
C CYS A 133 -3.36 3.54 -11.60
N ALA A 134 -2.93 4.30 -12.60
CA ALA A 134 -3.81 4.82 -13.64
C ALA A 134 -4.50 3.67 -14.38
N GLY A 135 -3.74 2.67 -14.84
CA GLY A 135 -4.28 1.48 -15.53
C GLY A 135 -5.32 0.73 -14.68
N CYS A 136 -5.01 0.48 -13.40
CA CYS A 136 -5.93 -0.16 -12.47
C CYS A 136 -7.20 0.66 -12.22
N MET A 137 -7.08 1.99 -12.06
CA MET A 137 -8.23 2.89 -11.87
C MET A 137 -9.12 2.94 -13.10
N TYR A 138 -8.52 3.04 -14.30
CA TYR A 138 -9.27 2.95 -15.55
C TYR A 138 -10.01 1.62 -15.63
N TYR A 139 -9.31 0.50 -15.45
CA TYR A 139 -9.94 -0.81 -15.50
C TYR A 139 -11.09 -0.96 -14.49
N LEU A 140 -10.91 -0.50 -13.24
CA LEU A 140 -11.97 -0.49 -12.22
C LEU A 140 -13.20 0.30 -12.70
N LEU A 141 -12.98 1.47 -13.30
CA LEU A 141 -14.05 2.30 -13.85
C LEU A 141 -14.82 1.59 -14.98
N ALA A 142 -14.11 0.90 -15.88
CA ALA A 142 -14.76 0.11 -16.94
C ALA A 142 -15.55 -1.09 -16.40
N ASP A 143 -15.00 -1.80 -15.40
CA ASP A 143 -15.64 -2.99 -14.82
C ASP A 143 -16.92 -2.63 -14.06
N ARG A 144 -16.93 -1.49 -13.37
CA ARG A 144 -18.09 -0.97 -12.61
C ARG A 144 -19.13 -0.24 -13.46
N TYR A 145 -18.84 0.05 -14.73
CA TYR A 145 -19.79 0.75 -15.59
C TYR A 145 -21.00 -0.15 -15.96
N PRO A 146 -22.25 0.35 -15.90
CA PRO A 146 -23.44 -0.48 -16.11
C PRO A 146 -23.48 -1.15 -17.50
N ASN A 147 -23.01 -0.46 -18.53
CA ASN A 147 -23.02 -0.92 -19.91
C ASN A 147 -21.62 -1.31 -20.37
N PRO A 148 -21.22 -2.60 -20.31
CA PRO A 148 -19.84 -3.03 -20.61
C PRO A 148 -19.38 -2.64 -22.02
N ASN A 149 -20.29 -2.68 -22.99
CA ASN A 149 -19.99 -2.42 -24.40
C ASN A 149 -19.77 -0.92 -24.70
N LYS A 150 -20.13 -0.02 -23.78
CA LYS A 150 -19.93 1.44 -23.88
C LYS A 150 -18.71 1.91 -23.10
N THR A 151 -17.69 1.07 -22.97
CA THR A 151 -16.41 1.40 -22.34
C THR A 151 -15.30 1.30 -23.37
N TRP A 152 -14.17 2.01 -23.19
CA TRP A 152 -13.06 2.00 -24.15
C TRP A 152 -12.50 0.58 -24.39
N ILE A 153 -12.54 -0.27 -23.36
CA ILE A 153 -12.09 -1.65 -23.46
C ILE A 153 -13.18 -2.57 -24.01
N GLY A 154 -14.44 -2.35 -23.66
CA GLY A 154 -15.57 -3.12 -24.18
C GLY A 154 -15.89 -2.83 -25.64
N SER A 155 -15.54 -1.65 -26.16
CA SER A 155 -15.64 -1.34 -27.59
C SER A 155 -14.54 -2.03 -28.42
N ALA A 156 -13.35 -2.24 -27.84
CA ALA A 156 -12.24 -2.91 -28.50
C ALA A 156 -12.28 -4.44 -28.35
N ILE A 157 -12.66 -4.92 -27.16
CA ILE A 157 -12.70 -6.33 -26.79
C ILE A 157 -14.10 -6.66 -26.25
N PRO A 158 -14.99 -7.23 -27.07
CA PRO A 158 -16.28 -7.71 -26.59
C PRO A 158 -16.07 -8.81 -25.53
N ASP A 159 -16.91 -8.80 -24.49
CA ASP A 159 -16.85 -9.74 -23.36
C ASP A 159 -15.49 -9.78 -22.61
N PHE A 160 -14.79 -8.65 -22.50
CA PHE A 160 -13.52 -8.56 -21.76
C PHE A 160 -13.58 -9.11 -20.32
N ARG A 161 -14.76 -9.10 -19.68
CA ARG A 161 -14.96 -9.64 -18.32
C ARG A 161 -14.68 -11.14 -18.16
N LYS A 162 -14.81 -11.91 -19.23
CA LYS A 162 -14.59 -13.38 -19.22
C LYS A 162 -13.16 -13.77 -19.56
N LYS A 163 -12.33 -12.82 -20.00
CA LYS A 163 -10.93 -13.09 -20.37
C LYS A 163 -10.04 -13.21 -19.12
N SER A 164 -8.92 -13.91 -19.27
CA SER A 164 -7.92 -14.04 -18.21
C SER A 164 -7.33 -12.67 -17.85
N PHE A 165 -6.83 -12.54 -16.61
CA PHE A 165 -6.24 -11.28 -16.12
C PHE A 165 -5.11 -10.76 -17.00
N TRP A 166 -4.26 -11.66 -17.54
CA TRP A 166 -3.17 -11.33 -18.48
C TRP A 166 -3.61 -10.73 -19.81
N VAL A 167 -4.87 -10.91 -20.21
CA VAL A 167 -5.42 -10.35 -21.45
C VAL A 167 -6.18 -9.05 -21.16
N ARG A 168 -6.52 -8.79 -19.89
CA ARG A 168 -7.23 -7.59 -19.44
C ARG A 168 -6.29 -6.48 -18.97
N TYR A 169 -5.04 -6.83 -18.64
CA TYR A 169 -3.99 -5.96 -18.10
C TYR A 169 -2.71 -6.15 -18.90
#